data_AF-A0AAV6JB70-F1
#
_entry.id   AF-A0AAV6JB70-F1
#
_cell.length_a   1.000
_cell.length_b   1.000
_cell.length_c   1.000
_cell.angle_alpha   90.00
_cell.angle_beta   90.00
_cell.angle_gamma   90.00
#
_symmetry.space_group_name_H-M   'P 1'
#
loop_
_entity.id
_entity.type
_entity.pdbx_description
1 polymer ?
#
loop_
_entity_poly.entity_id
_entity_poly.type
_entity_poly.pdbx_seq_one_letter_code
_entity_poly.pdbx_strand_id
1 'polypeptide(L)'
;MADLQSPPPPRSTSNTTDLFGDPIDSHPNWFNQSSFLLPSFDSNAYIADLRTFVPFDTLRSELRSHLSSLNRELVDLINRDYADFVNLSTKLVDVDAAVVRMRAPLSEIREKIVAFRGAVEGSLAALKGGLRQRAEAAAAREVEKLIKELPSVPADWTNGDINSAEKDHLSNGISLQYTENGTNLRETQSMLLERIASEMNRLNFYITQAQMPLFVKMVISMIGPLFINSFCGREDCFLLFIGAGFVHDGVQNLPFIENMEKRIQNASQLLDASLRHSFVDGLEHRDANAVYNCLRAYAAIDNTRGAEEIFRSTVVAPCIRKVIPHSSSGVVGGALGDELEEDYKQIKQYIQKDCKFVLEISSTENSGLHVFSFLANSILKEILSAIQKGKPEVFSPGRPTEFLKNYKSSLDFLAHLEGRPFP
;
A
#
# COMPACT_ATOMS: atom_id res chain seq x y z
N MET A 1 -4.58 -49.68 63.73
CA MET A 1 -4.31 -48.23 63.64
C MET A 1 -4.02 -47.93 62.17
N ALA A 2 -4.91 -47.17 61.54
CA ALA A 2 -4.78 -46.37 60.31
C ALA A 2 -4.12 -46.94 59.01
N ASP A 3 -4.95 -46.91 57.96
CA ASP A 3 -4.73 -46.54 56.55
C ASP A 3 -3.41 -45.91 56.09
N LEU A 4 -3.01 -46.23 54.84
CA LEU A 4 -3.04 -45.26 53.73
C LEU A 4 -2.73 -45.92 52.36
N GLN A 5 -3.75 -45.95 51.49
CA GLN A 5 -3.65 -46.17 50.05
C GLN A 5 -3.10 -44.95 49.31
N SER A 6 -2.38 -45.19 48.21
CA SER A 6 -2.19 -44.24 47.11
C SER A 6 -2.56 -44.89 45.75
N PRO A 7 -3.09 -44.13 44.78
CA PRO A 7 -3.85 -44.67 43.64
C PRO A 7 -3.04 -44.82 42.32
N PRO A 8 -3.53 -45.63 41.35
CA PRO A 8 -2.99 -45.74 40.00
C PRO A 8 -3.46 -44.58 39.08
N PRO A 9 -2.84 -44.36 37.89
CA PRO A 9 -2.96 -43.11 37.11
C PRO A 9 -4.33 -42.93 36.44
N PRO A 10 -4.72 -41.69 36.06
CA PRO A 10 -5.97 -41.44 35.37
C PRO A 10 -5.93 -42.02 33.95
N ARG A 11 -6.83 -42.95 33.69
CA ARG A 11 -7.07 -43.52 32.35
C ARG A 11 -7.82 -42.52 31.48
N SER A 12 -7.40 -42.49 30.24
CA SER A 12 -7.90 -41.75 29.09
C SER A 12 -9.43 -41.69 29.02
N THR A 13 -9.98 -40.50 28.82
CA THR A 13 -11.36 -40.29 28.38
C THR A 13 -11.52 -40.88 26.98
N SER A 14 -12.28 -41.97 26.89
CA SER A 14 -12.59 -42.66 25.64
C SER A 14 -13.49 -41.81 24.75
N ASN A 15 -12.98 -41.38 23.60
CA ASN A 15 -13.83 -41.02 22.46
C ASN A 15 -14.42 -42.33 21.93
N THR A 16 -15.66 -42.65 22.31
CA THR A 16 -16.38 -43.82 21.79
C THR A 16 -16.93 -43.50 20.41
N THR A 17 -16.26 -44.00 19.36
CA THR A 17 -16.80 -44.04 17.99
C THR A 17 -17.57 -45.34 17.78
N ASP A 18 -18.68 -45.29 17.05
CA ASP A 18 -19.40 -46.51 16.66
C ASP A 18 -18.56 -47.35 15.67
N LEU A 19 -18.97 -48.59 15.40
CA LEU A 19 -18.34 -49.55 14.48
C LEU A 19 -18.09 -48.98 13.06
N PHE A 20 -18.78 -47.89 12.70
CA PHE A 20 -18.64 -47.19 11.41
C PHE A 20 -17.81 -45.90 11.47
N GLY A 21 -17.25 -45.53 12.62
CA GLY A 21 -16.38 -44.37 12.76
C GLY A 21 -17.11 -43.02 12.85
N ASP A 22 -18.44 -43.02 12.93
CA ASP A 22 -19.22 -41.82 13.22
C ASP A 22 -19.10 -41.47 14.71
N PRO A 23 -18.96 -40.17 15.05
CA PRO A 23 -19.00 -39.73 16.44
C PRO A 23 -20.39 -40.05 16.99
N ILE A 24 -20.45 -40.94 17.98
CA ILE A 24 -21.69 -41.17 18.74
C ILE A 24 -22.00 -39.83 19.42
N ASP A 25 -23.11 -39.19 19.04
CA ASP A 25 -23.66 -38.06 19.78
C ASP A 25 -23.65 -38.44 21.26
N SER A 26 -22.78 -37.79 22.03
CA SER A 26 -22.46 -38.16 23.41
C SER A 26 -23.60 -37.87 24.39
N HIS A 27 -24.77 -37.51 23.87
CA HIS A 27 -25.94 -37.10 24.62
C HIS A 27 -27.11 -38.04 24.34
N PRO A 28 -28.01 -38.22 25.33
CA PRO A 28 -29.22 -38.99 25.13
C PRO A 28 -30.07 -38.43 23.97
N ASN A 29 -30.72 -39.28 23.20
CA ASN A 29 -31.55 -38.88 22.04
C ASN A 29 -32.71 -37.91 22.37
N TRP A 30 -33.12 -37.80 23.64
CA TRP A 30 -34.11 -36.82 24.10
C TRP A 30 -33.52 -35.42 24.31
N PHE A 31 -32.20 -35.30 24.35
CA PHE A 31 -31.49 -34.04 24.55
C PHE A 31 -31.15 -33.41 23.19
N ASN A 32 -32.06 -32.58 22.69
CA ASN A 32 -31.85 -31.92 21.41
C ASN A 32 -31.07 -30.61 21.58
N GLN A 33 -29.78 -30.65 21.29
CA GLN A 33 -28.90 -29.49 21.36
C GLN A 33 -29.24 -28.39 20.34
N SER A 34 -29.71 -28.77 19.15
CA SER A 34 -30.01 -27.81 18.08
C SER A 34 -31.14 -26.84 18.44
N SER A 35 -32.03 -27.25 19.36
CA SER A 35 -33.07 -26.39 19.91
C SER A 35 -32.53 -25.13 20.58
N PHE A 36 -31.33 -25.20 21.19
CA PHE A 36 -30.71 -24.05 21.86
C PHE A 36 -30.24 -22.94 20.91
N LEU A 37 -30.13 -23.24 19.61
CA LEU A 37 -29.67 -22.29 18.60
C LEU A 37 -30.83 -21.50 17.95
N LEU A 38 -32.09 -21.91 18.20
CA LEU A 38 -33.25 -21.27 17.61
C LEU A 38 -33.51 -19.89 18.25
N PRO A 39 -33.75 -18.82 17.46
CA PRO A 39 -34.03 -17.49 18.00
C PRO A 39 -35.30 -17.42 18.88
N SER A 40 -36.24 -18.34 18.67
CA SER A 40 -37.49 -18.46 19.42
C SER A 40 -37.41 -19.45 20.59
N PHE A 41 -36.20 -19.84 21.00
CA PHE A 41 -36.01 -20.80 22.08
C PHE A 41 -36.55 -20.25 23.41
N ASP A 42 -37.47 -20.97 24.03
CA ASP A 42 -37.94 -20.71 25.39
C ASP A 42 -37.48 -21.82 26.34
N SER A 43 -36.69 -21.43 27.35
CA SER A 43 -36.13 -22.36 28.33
C SER A 43 -37.21 -22.99 29.21
N ASN A 44 -38.28 -22.26 29.51
CA ASN A 44 -39.36 -22.75 30.37
C ASN A 44 -40.20 -23.82 29.65
N ALA A 45 -40.64 -23.56 28.42
CA ALA A 45 -41.34 -24.54 27.59
C ALA A 45 -40.49 -25.79 27.34
N TYR A 46 -39.21 -25.63 26.99
CA TYR A 46 -38.30 -26.76 26.74
C TYR A 46 -38.14 -27.67 27.96
N ILE A 47 -37.95 -27.09 29.16
CA ILE A 47 -37.84 -27.86 30.41
C ILE A 47 -39.18 -28.50 30.76
N ALA A 48 -40.30 -27.80 30.60
CA ALA A 48 -41.63 -28.32 30.90
C ALA A 48 -41.95 -29.57 30.07
N ASP A 49 -41.66 -29.52 28.77
CA ASP A 49 -41.86 -30.65 27.86
C ASP A 49 -40.99 -31.84 28.25
N LEU A 50 -39.68 -31.64 28.50
CA LEU A 50 -38.78 -32.74 28.87
C LEU A 50 -39.11 -33.36 30.23
N ARG A 51 -39.64 -32.58 31.17
CA ARG A 51 -39.99 -33.05 32.53
C ARG A 51 -41.17 -34.02 32.54
N THR A 52 -41.94 -34.12 31.44
CA THR A 52 -43.00 -35.12 31.29
C THR A 52 -42.47 -36.55 31.14
N PHE A 53 -41.22 -36.71 30.67
CA PHE A 53 -40.62 -38.02 30.40
C PHE A 53 -39.23 -38.23 31.03
N VAL A 54 -38.60 -37.20 31.59
CA VAL A 54 -37.23 -37.27 32.17
C VAL A 54 -37.20 -36.71 33.61
N PRO A 55 -36.59 -37.43 34.58
CA PRO A 55 -36.37 -36.91 35.93
C PRO A 55 -35.53 -35.63 35.94
N PHE A 56 -35.87 -34.70 36.82
CA PHE A 56 -35.21 -33.39 36.87
C PHE A 56 -33.71 -33.47 37.18
N ASP A 57 -33.27 -34.41 38.01
CA ASP A 57 -31.86 -34.59 38.33
C ASP A 57 -31.04 -35.07 37.14
N THR A 58 -31.60 -35.98 36.33
CA THR A 58 -30.99 -36.43 35.07
C THR A 58 -30.87 -35.30 34.08
N LEU A 59 -31.95 -34.53 33.87
CA LEU A 59 -31.94 -33.35 33.01
C LEU A 59 -30.89 -32.32 33.46
N ARG A 60 -30.82 -32.05 34.77
CA ARG A 60 -29.83 -31.11 35.34
C ARG A 60 -28.41 -31.60 35.17
N SER A 61 -28.16 -32.90 35.38
CA SER A 61 -26.84 -33.50 35.19
C SER A 61 -26.41 -33.39 33.73
N GLU A 62 -27.30 -33.69 32.79
CA GLU A 62 -27.03 -33.64 31.36
C GLU A 62 -26.76 -32.21 30.88
N LEU A 63 -27.56 -31.23 31.31
CA LEU A 63 -27.34 -29.81 31.01
C LEU A 63 -25.99 -29.31 31.54
N ARG A 64 -25.59 -29.74 32.75
CA ARG A 64 -24.28 -29.40 33.32
C ARG A 64 -23.13 -30.06 32.56
N SER A 65 -23.31 -31.33 32.16
CA SER A 65 -22.35 -32.06 31.34
C SER A 65 -22.14 -31.36 29.99
N HIS A 66 -23.24 -31.03 29.31
CA HIS A 66 -23.23 -30.29 28.05
C HIS A 66 -22.56 -28.92 28.17
N LEU A 67 -22.91 -28.13 29.20
CA LEU A 67 -22.28 -26.83 29.47
C LEU A 67 -20.77 -26.98 29.73
N SER A 68 -20.35 -28.03 30.44
CA SER A 68 -18.94 -28.32 30.69
C SER A 68 -18.20 -28.71 29.41
N SER A 69 -18.83 -29.51 28.52
CA SER A 69 -18.24 -29.86 27.21
C SER A 69 -18.07 -28.62 26.34
N LEU A 70 -19.12 -27.80 26.21
CA LEU A 70 -19.07 -26.57 25.42
C LEU A 70 -18.01 -25.58 25.92
N ASN A 71 -17.85 -25.43 27.25
CA ASN A 71 -16.80 -24.57 27.78
C ASN A 71 -15.40 -25.09 27.45
N ARG A 72 -15.19 -26.42 27.53
CA ARG A 72 -13.92 -27.04 27.14
C ARG A 72 -13.66 -26.84 25.65
N GLU A 73 -14.65 -27.10 24.79
CA GLU A 73 -14.55 -26.91 23.35
C GLU A 73 -14.26 -25.44 22.97
N LEU A 74 -14.89 -24.48 23.65
CA LEU A 74 -14.60 -23.06 23.46
C LEU A 74 -13.13 -22.74 23.79
N VAL A 75 -12.63 -23.26 24.91
CA VAL A 75 -11.22 -23.08 25.32
C VAL A 75 -10.28 -23.71 24.31
N ASP A 76 -10.56 -24.94 23.89
CA ASP A 76 -9.75 -25.67 22.91
C ASP A 76 -9.72 -24.94 21.57
N LEU A 77 -10.87 -24.42 21.12
CA LEU A 77 -10.99 -23.64 19.89
C LEU A 77 -10.20 -22.33 19.97
N ILE A 78 -10.38 -21.55 21.05
CA ILE A 78 -9.63 -20.30 21.26
C ILE A 78 -8.13 -20.58 21.26
N ASN A 79 -7.68 -21.60 22.00
CA ASN A 79 -6.26 -21.92 22.11
C ASN A 79 -5.67 -22.38 20.76
N ARG A 80 -6.40 -23.21 20.01
CA ARG A 80 -5.98 -23.66 18.67
C ARG A 80 -5.87 -22.48 17.71
N ASP A 81 -6.91 -21.67 17.60
CA ASP A 81 -6.95 -20.56 16.66
C ASP A 81 -5.95 -19.47 17.05
N TYR A 82 -5.71 -19.26 18.36
CA TYR A 82 -4.65 -18.38 18.85
C TYR A 82 -3.25 -18.90 18.47
N ALA A 83 -2.99 -20.20 18.60
CA ALA A 83 -1.74 -20.81 18.17
C ALA A 83 -1.52 -20.69 16.66
N ASP A 84 -2.58 -20.91 15.86
CA ASP A 84 -2.55 -20.76 14.41
C ASP A 84 -2.28 -19.30 14.00
N PHE A 85 -2.91 -18.33 14.68
CA PHE A 85 -2.67 -16.91 14.48
C PHE A 85 -1.22 -16.50 14.80
N VAL A 86 -0.67 -16.95 15.93
CA VAL A 86 0.73 -16.69 16.29
C VAL A 86 1.69 -17.33 15.27
N ASN A 87 1.39 -18.53 14.80
CA ASN A 87 2.17 -19.21 13.76
C ASN A 87 2.10 -18.47 12.41
N LEU A 88 0.93 -17.97 12.03
CA LEU A 88 0.77 -17.20 10.80
C LEU A 88 1.48 -15.84 10.89
N SER A 89 1.34 -15.12 12.01
CA SER A 89 1.97 -13.81 12.19
C SER A 89 3.49 -13.90 12.15
N THR A 90 4.09 -14.92 12.77
CA THR A 90 5.54 -15.16 12.69
C THR A 90 6.01 -15.48 11.28
N LYS A 91 5.25 -16.27 10.51
CA LYS A 91 5.56 -16.54 9.09
C LYS A 91 5.45 -15.31 8.20
N LEU A 92 4.49 -14.42 8.47
CA LEU A 92 4.24 -13.22 7.67
C LEU A 92 5.32 -12.14 7.86
N VAL A 93 5.92 -12.03 9.04
CA VAL A 93 7.01 -11.08 9.32
C VAL A 93 8.21 -11.30 8.39
N ASP A 94 8.49 -12.54 7.99
CA ASP A 94 9.61 -12.88 7.12
C ASP A 94 9.31 -12.70 5.62
N VAL A 95 8.05 -12.44 5.25
CA VAL A 95 7.64 -12.28 3.84
C VAL A 95 8.27 -11.03 3.22
N ASP A 96 8.32 -9.90 3.94
CA ASP A 96 8.97 -8.68 3.45
C ASP A 96 10.46 -8.92 3.15
N ALA A 97 11.15 -9.64 4.03
CA ALA A 97 12.54 -10.01 3.82
C ALA A 97 12.71 -10.96 2.61
N ALA A 98 11.78 -11.89 2.40
CA ALA A 98 11.77 -12.75 1.22
C ALA A 98 11.53 -11.96 -0.07
N VAL A 99 10.57 -11.02 -0.07
CA VAL A 99 10.28 -10.12 -1.20
C VAL A 99 11.50 -9.27 -1.55
N VAL A 100 12.18 -8.70 -0.54
CA VAL A 100 13.42 -7.93 -0.75
C VAL A 100 14.51 -8.79 -1.39
N ARG A 101 14.70 -10.04 -0.91
CA ARG A 101 15.67 -10.97 -1.50
C ARG A 101 15.32 -11.39 -2.93
N MET A 102 14.04 -11.49 -3.29
CA MET A 102 13.59 -11.84 -4.64
C MET A 102 13.68 -10.67 -5.63
N ARG A 103 13.70 -9.42 -5.15
CA ARG A 103 13.72 -8.23 -6.01
C ARG A 103 14.95 -8.19 -6.92
N ALA A 104 16.14 -8.46 -6.38
CA ALA A 104 17.38 -8.42 -7.15
C ALA A 104 17.42 -9.50 -8.25
N PRO A 105 17.18 -10.80 -7.96
CA PRO A 105 17.10 -11.84 -8.99
C PRO A 105 16.07 -11.55 -10.09
N LEU A 106 14.89 -11.02 -9.74
CA LEU A 106 13.85 -10.70 -10.73
C LEU A 106 14.24 -9.53 -11.63
N SER A 107 14.89 -8.51 -11.08
CA SER A 107 15.45 -7.40 -11.87
C SER A 107 16.53 -7.90 -12.83
N GLU A 108 17.42 -8.77 -12.38
CA GLU A 108 18.48 -9.36 -13.22
C GLU A 108 17.88 -10.17 -14.39
N ILE A 109 16.86 -10.99 -14.13
CA ILE A 109 16.17 -11.74 -15.18
C ILE A 109 15.51 -10.78 -16.19
N ARG A 110 14.86 -9.71 -15.70
CA ARG A 110 14.25 -8.70 -16.56
C ARG A 110 15.27 -8.03 -17.46
N GLU A 111 16.43 -7.64 -16.92
CA GLU A 111 17.52 -7.05 -17.70
C GLU A 111 18.04 -8.01 -18.77
N LYS A 112 18.25 -9.28 -18.43
CA LYS A 112 18.65 -10.33 -19.39
C LYS A 112 17.63 -10.50 -20.51
N ILE A 113 16.32 -10.50 -20.21
CA ILE A 113 15.26 -10.59 -21.21
C ILE A 113 15.28 -9.37 -22.15
N VAL A 114 15.45 -8.17 -21.60
CA VAL A 114 15.52 -6.94 -22.40
C VAL A 114 16.73 -6.96 -23.33
N ALA A 115 17.90 -7.37 -22.83
CA ALA A 115 19.12 -7.49 -23.63
C ALA A 115 18.95 -8.53 -24.75
N PHE A 116 18.39 -9.70 -24.44
CA PHE A 116 18.13 -10.74 -25.42
C PHE A 116 17.16 -10.27 -26.52
N ARG A 117 16.09 -9.57 -26.14
CA ARG A 117 15.14 -9.00 -27.10
C ARG A 117 15.84 -8.00 -28.04
N GLY A 118 16.67 -7.12 -27.50
CA GLY A 118 17.47 -6.18 -28.30
C GLY A 118 18.40 -6.87 -29.29
N ALA A 119 19.05 -7.97 -28.88
CA ALA A 119 19.92 -8.76 -29.77
C ALA A 119 19.13 -9.41 -30.93
N VAL A 120 17.93 -9.92 -30.65
CA VAL A 120 17.04 -10.50 -31.67
C VAL A 120 16.52 -9.43 -32.63
N GLU A 121 16.09 -8.28 -32.12
CA GLU A 121 15.66 -7.13 -32.92
C GLU A 121 16.79 -6.63 -33.83
N GLY A 122 18.02 -6.54 -33.31
CA GLY A 122 19.20 -6.18 -34.08
C GLY A 122 19.52 -7.18 -35.20
N SER A 123 19.42 -8.48 -34.90
CA SER A 123 19.62 -9.55 -35.89
C SER A 123 18.57 -9.52 -36.99
N LEU A 124 17.30 -9.26 -36.63
CA LEU A 124 16.20 -9.09 -37.59
C LEU A 124 16.44 -7.87 -38.50
N ALA A 125 16.87 -6.74 -37.93
CA ALA A 125 17.17 -5.52 -38.68
C ALA A 125 18.32 -5.75 -39.67
N ALA A 126 19.40 -6.39 -39.23
CA ALA A 126 20.53 -6.73 -40.09
C ALA A 126 20.11 -7.66 -41.26
N LEU A 127 19.30 -8.68 -40.99
CA LEU A 127 18.79 -9.59 -42.01
C LEU A 127 17.91 -8.87 -43.03
N LYS A 128 16.97 -8.02 -42.57
CA LYS A 128 16.12 -7.21 -43.46
C LYS A 128 16.93 -6.24 -44.30
N GLY A 129 17.93 -5.58 -43.70
CA GLY A 129 18.85 -4.68 -44.40
C GLY A 129 19.65 -5.41 -45.49
N GLY A 130 20.21 -6.58 -45.17
CA GLY A 130 20.95 -7.40 -46.13
C GLY A 130 20.08 -7.91 -47.29
N LEU A 131 18.82 -8.30 -47.03
CA LEU A 131 17.87 -8.67 -48.08
C LEU A 131 17.52 -7.48 -48.99
N ARG A 132 17.31 -6.29 -48.40
CA ARG A 132 17.03 -5.08 -49.17
C ARG A 132 18.20 -4.70 -50.07
N GLN A 133 19.42 -4.73 -49.54
CA GLN A 133 20.64 -4.45 -50.30
C GLN A 133 20.82 -5.44 -51.47
N ARG A 134 20.52 -6.73 -51.27
CA ARG A 134 20.54 -7.73 -52.35
C ARG A 134 19.49 -7.46 -53.42
N ALA A 135 18.28 -7.07 -53.02
CA ALA A 135 17.21 -6.71 -53.96
C ALA A 135 17.58 -5.47 -54.79
N GLU A 136 18.12 -4.43 -54.15
CA GLU A 136 18.61 -3.21 -54.82
C GLU A 136 19.77 -3.52 -55.78
N ALA A 137 20.74 -4.34 -55.36
CA ALA A 137 21.85 -4.76 -56.20
C ALA A 137 21.40 -5.63 -57.40
N ALA A 138 20.39 -6.48 -57.23
CA ALA A 138 19.81 -7.26 -58.32
C ALA A 138 19.07 -6.35 -59.32
N ALA A 139 18.27 -5.40 -58.83
CA ALA A 139 17.57 -4.43 -59.68
C ALA A 139 18.55 -3.53 -60.46
N ALA A 140 19.62 -3.05 -59.82
CA ALA A 140 20.64 -2.23 -60.47
C ALA A 140 21.37 -2.99 -61.59
N ARG A 141 21.67 -4.28 -61.40
CA ARG A 141 22.27 -5.13 -62.44
C ARG A 141 21.35 -5.32 -63.65
N GLU A 142 20.04 -5.43 -63.42
CA GLU A 142 19.07 -5.56 -64.52
C GLU A 142 18.96 -4.25 -65.32
N VAL A 143 18.99 -3.09 -64.63
CA VAL A 143 19.04 -1.77 -65.28
C VAL A 143 20.32 -1.60 -66.08
N GLU A 144 21.49 -1.99 -65.55
CA GLU A 144 22.76 -1.94 -66.29
C GLU A 144 22.72 -2.79 -67.55
N LYS A 145 22.12 -3.98 -67.48
CA LYS A 145 21.92 -4.86 -68.63
C LYS A 145 21.02 -4.22 -69.68
N LEU A 146 19.91 -3.61 -69.27
CA LEU A 146 18.99 -2.90 -70.17
C LEU A 146 19.64 -1.65 -70.82
N ILE A 147 20.51 -0.93 -70.10
CA ILE A 147 21.25 0.22 -70.64
C ILE A 147 22.28 -0.22 -71.69
N LYS A 148 22.95 -1.37 -71.49
CA LYS A 148 23.91 -1.93 -72.47
C LYS A 148 23.25 -2.47 -73.74
N GLU A 149 21.97 -2.81 -73.69
CA GLU A 149 21.20 -3.38 -74.82
C GLU A 149 20.47 -2.32 -75.67
N LEU A 150 20.60 -1.02 -75.37
CA LEU A 150 20.02 0.06 -76.17
C LEU A 150 21.05 0.62 -77.18
N PRO A 151 20.79 0.57 -78.51
CA PRO A 151 21.62 1.24 -79.52
C PRO A 151 21.73 2.76 -79.30
N SER A 152 22.97 3.27 -79.36
CA SER A 152 23.31 4.68 -79.22
C SER A 152 22.79 5.54 -80.39
N VAL A 153 22.02 6.59 -80.07
CA VAL A 153 21.68 7.68 -81.01
C VAL A 153 21.84 9.04 -80.28
N PRO A 154 22.42 10.08 -80.91
CA PRO A 154 23.03 11.21 -80.19
C PRO A 154 22.12 12.45 -80.02
N ALA A 155 22.67 13.37 -79.23
CA ALA A 155 22.15 14.63 -78.70
C ALA A 155 21.44 15.58 -79.67
N ASP A 156 20.35 16.18 -79.16
CA ASP A 156 20.02 17.62 -79.06
C ASP A 156 18.56 17.63 -78.52
N TRP A 157 18.11 18.50 -77.62
CA TRP A 157 17.60 19.84 -77.89
C TRP A 157 17.33 20.55 -76.53
N THR A 158 18.06 21.63 -76.29
CA THR A 158 17.61 22.96 -75.82
C THR A 158 16.77 23.17 -74.54
N ASN A 159 17.47 23.72 -73.52
CA ASN A 159 17.21 24.93 -72.72
C ASN A 159 15.83 25.63 -72.74
N GLY A 160 15.37 26.01 -71.55
CA GLY A 160 14.38 27.06 -71.30
C GLY A 160 14.19 27.37 -69.80
N ASP A 161 14.95 28.35 -69.30
CA ASP A 161 14.74 29.03 -67.99
C ASP A 161 13.40 29.79 -67.93
N ILE A 162 12.87 30.04 -66.71
CA ILE A 162 12.31 31.35 -66.24
C ILE A 162 11.93 31.27 -64.73
N ASN A 163 12.22 32.38 -64.05
CA ASN A 163 12.29 32.65 -62.61
C ASN A 163 10.98 33.11 -61.91
N SER A 164 11.15 33.37 -60.59
CA SER A 164 10.50 34.38 -59.70
C SER A 164 9.45 33.82 -58.72
N ALA A 165 9.42 34.03 -57.38
CA ALA A 165 9.90 35.00 -56.36
C ALA A 165 8.72 35.76 -55.69
N GLU A 166 8.89 36.07 -54.38
CA GLU A 166 8.14 37.05 -53.53
C GLU A 166 6.77 36.62 -52.90
N LYS A 167 6.33 36.99 -51.67
CA LYS A 167 6.85 37.69 -50.46
C LYS A 167 5.75 37.74 -49.34
N ASP A 168 6.15 38.03 -48.09
CA ASP A 168 5.52 38.92 -47.06
C ASP A 168 4.53 38.48 -45.92
N HIS A 169 5.02 38.71 -44.68
CA HIS A 169 4.54 39.46 -43.47
C HIS A 169 3.36 39.08 -42.50
N LEU A 170 3.76 38.75 -41.25
CA LEU A 170 3.46 39.26 -39.86
C LEU A 170 2.05 39.67 -39.34
N SER A 171 1.75 39.31 -38.07
CA SER A 171 0.69 39.87 -37.20
C SER A 171 1.11 39.97 -35.70
N ASN A 172 0.45 40.85 -34.94
CA ASN A 172 0.86 41.61 -33.74
C ASN A 172 0.04 41.25 -32.47
N GLY A 173 0.52 41.51 -31.23
CA GLY A 173 -0.24 41.21 -30.00
C GLY A 173 0.24 41.84 -28.66
N ILE A 174 -0.31 43.03 -28.36
CA ILE A 174 -0.96 43.60 -27.13
C ILE A 174 -0.36 43.48 -25.70
N SER A 175 -0.48 44.62 -25.00
CA SER A 175 0.07 45.13 -23.73
C SER A 175 -0.72 44.81 -22.44
N LEU A 176 0.02 44.76 -21.32
CA LEU A 176 -0.38 44.67 -19.91
C LEU A 176 -1.02 45.96 -19.35
N GLN A 177 -1.99 45.82 -18.42
CA GLN A 177 -2.22 46.75 -17.29
C GLN A 177 -2.75 45.99 -16.05
N TYR A 178 -2.36 46.48 -14.87
CA TYR A 178 -2.62 45.96 -13.51
C TYR A 178 -3.07 47.13 -12.63
N THR A 179 -4.11 46.97 -11.79
CA THR A 179 -4.28 47.62 -10.46
C THR A 179 -5.51 47.08 -9.73
N GLU A 180 -5.34 46.41 -8.58
CA GLU A 180 -5.69 46.87 -7.20
C GLU A 180 -5.71 45.71 -6.18
N ASN A 181 -5.28 46.01 -4.95
CA ASN A 181 -4.97 45.07 -3.87
C ASN A 181 -6.05 45.04 -2.78
N GLY A 182 -6.48 43.83 -2.38
CA GLY A 182 -7.24 43.62 -1.14
C GLY A 182 -7.46 42.15 -0.76
N THR A 183 -7.56 41.24 -1.74
CA THR A 183 -7.68 39.78 -1.56
C THR A 183 -6.35 39.03 -1.74
N ASN A 184 -5.27 39.78 -1.97
CA ASN A 184 -4.05 39.25 -2.57
C ASN A 184 -3.31 38.20 -1.76
N LEU A 185 -3.39 38.13 -0.42
CA LEU A 185 -2.51 37.20 0.32
C LEU A 185 -2.91 35.72 0.19
N ARG A 186 -4.21 35.41 0.21
CA ARG A 186 -4.71 34.01 0.09
C ARG A 186 -4.72 33.52 -1.35
N GLU A 187 -5.01 34.41 -2.30
CA GLU A 187 -4.94 34.12 -3.74
C GLU A 187 -3.49 34.06 -4.24
N THR A 188 -2.58 34.93 -3.78
CA THR A 188 -1.15 34.81 -4.14
C THR A 188 -0.51 33.57 -3.55
N GLN A 189 -0.88 33.14 -2.34
CA GLN A 189 -0.42 31.86 -1.79
C GLN A 189 -0.97 30.66 -2.58
N SER A 190 -2.24 30.71 -3.01
CA SER A 190 -2.84 29.65 -3.85
C SER A 190 -2.20 29.60 -5.24
N MET A 191 -1.95 30.75 -5.87
CA MET A 191 -1.23 30.84 -7.14
C MET A 191 0.24 30.42 -7.00
N LEU A 192 0.89 30.71 -5.87
CA LEU A 192 2.25 30.26 -5.60
C LEU A 192 2.31 28.73 -5.49
N LEU A 193 1.36 28.12 -4.77
CA LEU A 193 1.23 26.66 -4.63
C LEU A 193 0.92 25.99 -5.97
N GLU A 194 0.04 26.56 -6.80
CA GLU A 194 -0.26 26.03 -8.14
C GLU A 194 0.94 26.15 -9.10
N ARG A 195 1.71 27.24 -8.96
CA ARG A 195 2.97 27.44 -9.71
C ARG A 195 4.09 26.52 -9.22
N ILE A 196 4.17 26.26 -7.92
CA ILE A 196 5.09 25.29 -7.34
C ILE A 196 4.71 23.86 -7.73
N ALA A 197 3.42 23.51 -7.72
CA ALA A 197 2.95 22.19 -8.11
C ALA A 197 3.15 21.92 -9.61
N SER A 198 2.87 22.91 -10.47
CA SER A 198 3.15 22.80 -11.91
C SER A 198 4.65 22.73 -12.20
N GLU A 199 5.49 23.50 -11.49
CA GLU A 199 6.94 23.37 -11.63
C GLU A 199 7.51 22.11 -11.01
N MET A 200 6.90 21.57 -9.96
CA MET A 200 7.29 20.29 -9.39
C MET A 200 6.88 19.13 -10.31
N ASN A 201 5.74 19.24 -10.99
CA ASN A 201 5.36 18.32 -12.05
C ASN A 201 6.26 18.44 -13.29
N ARG A 202 6.70 19.66 -13.64
CA ARG A 202 7.66 19.90 -14.73
C ARG A 202 9.07 19.42 -14.36
N LEU A 203 9.48 19.58 -13.11
CA LEU A 203 10.71 19.00 -12.55
C LEU A 203 10.62 17.47 -12.49
N ASN A 204 9.50 16.90 -12.07
CA ASN A 204 9.28 15.45 -12.12
C ASN A 204 9.29 14.96 -13.56
N PHE A 205 8.72 15.69 -14.50
CA PHE A 205 8.84 15.39 -15.93
C PHE A 205 10.31 15.42 -16.38
N TYR A 206 11.08 16.45 -16.00
CA TYR A 206 12.51 16.53 -16.31
C TYR A 206 13.35 15.49 -15.57
N ILE A 207 13.01 15.08 -14.34
CA ILE A 207 13.69 14.04 -13.56
C ILE A 207 13.39 12.66 -14.16
N THR A 208 12.13 12.43 -14.58
CA THR A 208 11.72 11.21 -15.28
C THR A 208 12.37 11.14 -16.66
N GLN A 209 12.57 12.28 -17.33
CA GLN A 209 13.27 12.38 -18.61
C GLN A 209 14.81 12.49 -18.47
N ALA A 210 15.33 12.74 -17.26
CA ALA A 210 16.76 12.82 -16.92
C ALA A 210 17.33 11.50 -16.38
N GLN A 211 16.62 10.38 -16.53
CA GLN A 211 17.33 9.11 -16.67
C GLN A 211 18.15 9.17 -17.97
N MET A 212 19.46 9.35 -17.81
CA MET A 212 20.53 9.62 -18.79
C MET A 212 20.92 11.11 -18.88
N PRO A 213 21.88 11.59 -18.06
CA PRO A 213 22.23 13.00 -18.02
C PRO A 213 22.90 13.46 -19.32
N LEU A 214 22.44 14.61 -19.83
CA LEU A 214 23.10 15.42 -20.87
C LEU A 214 24.58 15.70 -20.55
N PHE A 215 24.91 15.70 -19.25
CA PHE A 215 26.27 15.81 -18.72
C PHE A 215 27.16 14.64 -19.16
N VAL A 216 26.63 13.41 -19.19
CA VAL A 216 27.38 12.22 -19.67
C VAL A 216 27.64 12.34 -21.17
N LYS A 217 26.67 12.83 -21.96
CA LYS A 217 26.89 13.14 -23.39
C LYS A 217 27.92 14.25 -23.61
N MET A 218 27.94 15.28 -22.77
CA MET A 218 28.88 16.39 -22.86
C MET A 218 30.30 15.96 -22.51
N VAL A 219 30.48 15.15 -21.45
CA VAL A 219 31.78 14.61 -21.03
C VAL A 219 32.33 13.58 -22.03
N ILE A 220 31.47 12.71 -22.58
CA ILE A 220 31.84 11.77 -23.66
C ILE A 220 32.25 12.52 -24.93
N SER A 221 31.54 13.60 -25.30
CA SER A 221 31.86 14.42 -26.47
C SER A 221 33.15 15.24 -26.30
N MET A 222 33.54 15.57 -25.06
CA MET A 222 34.71 16.41 -24.77
C MET A 222 36.00 15.58 -24.59
N ILE A 223 35.89 14.34 -24.09
CA ILE A 223 37.04 13.43 -23.85
C ILE A 223 37.25 12.44 -25.01
N GLY A 224 36.22 12.17 -25.82
CA GLY A 224 36.27 11.24 -26.96
C GLY A 224 37.45 11.45 -27.93
N PRO A 225 37.82 12.67 -28.34
CA PRO A 225 38.92 12.88 -29.29
C PRO A 225 40.32 12.57 -28.72
N LEU A 226 40.50 12.60 -27.39
CA LEU A 226 41.79 12.34 -26.74
C LEU A 226 42.08 10.84 -26.56
N PHE A 227 41.06 9.99 -26.56
CA PHE A 227 41.21 8.53 -26.38
C PHE A 227 41.23 7.73 -27.69
N ILE A 228 40.82 8.32 -28.82
CA ILE A 228 40.81 7.63 -30.13
C ILE A 228 42.23 7.28 -30.63
N ASN A 229 43.27 8.01 -30.21
CA ASN A 229 44.64 7.74 -30.68
C ASN A 229 45.34 6.56 -29.97
N SER A 230 44.77 5.99 -28.90
CA SER A 230 45.45 4.94 -28.10
C SER A 230 44.77 3.56 -28.13
N PHE A 231 43.56 3.44 -28.71
CA PHE A 231 42.87 2.14 -28.82
C PHE A 231 42.46 1.86 -30.27
N CYS A 232 43.20 0.94 -30.88
CA CYS A 232 42.94 0.43 -32.21
C CYS A 232 41.64 -0.41 -32.25
N GLY A 233 40.59 0.15 -32.86
CA GLY A 233 39.66 -0.62 -33.71
C GLY A 233 38.58 -1.50 -33.08
N ARG A 234 37.94 -1.09 -31.97
CA ARG A 234 36.68 -1.73 -31.52
C ARG A 234 35.76 -0.76 -30.78
N GLU A 235 34.67 -0.37 -31.44
CA GLU A 235 33.70 0.62 -30.92
C GLU A 235 32.88 0.10 -29.71
N ASP A 236 32.85 -1.23 -29.50
CA ASP A 236 32.05 -1.87 -28.45
C ASP A 236 32.68 -1.87 -27.05
N CYS A 237 33.98 -1.54 -26.94
CA CYS A 237 34.67 -1.51 -25.64
C CYS A 237 34.51 -0.17 -24.89
N PHE A 238 34.15 0.90 -25.59
CA PHE A 238 34.08 2.26 -25.03
C PHE A 238 32.84 2.44 -24.12
N LEU A 239 31.71 1.83 -24.49
CA LEU A 239 30.47 1.87 -23.71
C LEU A 239 30.52 1.00 -22.44
N LEU A 240 31.26 -0.10 -22.45
CA LEU A 240 31.39 -0.97 -21.28
C LEU A 240 32.21 -0.33 -20.15
N PHE A 241 33.21 0.50 -20.49
CA PHE A 241 34.07 1.17 -19.50
C PHE A 241 33.36 2.37 -18.83
N ILE A 242 32.55 3.13 -19.58
CA ILE A 242 31.73 4.22 -19.03
C ILE A 242 30.59 3.68 -18.15
N GLY A 243 29.99 2.54 -18.54
CA GLY A 243 28.84 1.95 -17.85
C GLY A 243 29.13 1.28 -16.51
N ALA A 244 30.34 0.74 -16.30
CA ALA A 244 30.64 -0.04 -15.09
C ALA A 244 31.53 0.68 -14.06
N GLY A 245 32.32 1.68 -14.44
CA GLY A 245 33.27 2.35 -13.53
C GLY A 245 32.96 3.80 -13.18
N PHE A 246 32.32 4.57 -14.08
CA PHE A 246 32.28 6.04 -13.93
C PHE A 246 31.08 6.55 -13.10
N VAL A 247 29.97 5.82 -13.07
CA VAL A 247 28.73 6.27 -12.41
C VAL A 247 28.73 5.98 -10.90
N HIS A 248 29.46 4.95 -10.43
CA HIS A 248 29.47 4.62 -9.02
C HIS A 248 30.51 5.43 -8.20
N ASP A 249 31.62 5.86 -8.81
CA ASP A 249 32.73 6.51 -8.07
C ASP A 249 32.96 7.99 -8.44
N GLY A 250 32.51 8.44 -9.61
CA GLY A 250 32.75 9.80 -10.13
C GLY A 250 31.72 10.87 -9.76
N VAL A 251 30.54 10.48 -9.25
CA VAL A 251 29.44 11.41 -8.91
C VAL A 251 29.45 11.78 -7.41
N GLN A 252 30.06 10.95 -6.56
CA GLN A 252 30.06 11.15 -5.10
C GLN A 252 31.03 12.25 -4.62
N ASN A 253 31.92 12.77 -5.47
CA ASN A 253 32.99 13.69 -5.05
C ASN A 253 33.07 14.97 -5.90
N LEU A 254 31.93 15.52 -6.34
CA LEU A 254 31.87 16.85 -6.97
C LEU A 254 31.22 17.86 -6.00
N PRO A 255 31.98 18.84 -5.45
CA PRO A 255 31.48 19.77 -4.43
C PRO A 255 30.31 20.62 -4.91
N PHE A 256 30.14 20.80 -6.22
CA PHE A 256 28.97 21.47 -6.81
C PHE A 256 27.69 20.62 -6.72
N ILE A 257 27.78 19.32 -6.98
CA ILE A 257 26.64 18.39 -6.86
C ILE A 257 26.26 18.25 -5.39
N GLU A 258 27.25 18.12 -4.50
CA GLU A 258 27.03 18.10 -3.05
C GLU A 258 26.35 19.40 -2.56
N ASN A 259 26.74 20.56 -3.09
CA ASN A 259 26.09 21.84 -2.75
C ASN A 259 24.66 21.95 -3.30
N MET A 260 24.39 21.45 -4.52
CA MET A 260 23.03 21.39 -5.06
C MET A 260 22.15 20.40 -4.30
N GLU A 261 22.70 19.25 -3.93
CA GLU A 261 22.02 18.26 -3.09
C GLU A 261 21.66 18.85 -1.73
N LYS A 262 22.59 19.55 -1.06
CA LYS A 262 22.31 20.28 0.19
C LYS A 262 21.20 21.31 0.03
N ARG A 263 21.17 22.05 -1.08
CA ARG A 263 20.11 23.04 -1.36
C ARG A 263 18.74 22.38 -1.60
N ILE A 264 18.71 21.27 -2.33
CA ILE A 264 17.48 20.49 -2.58
C ILE A 264 16.98 19.86 -1.27
N GLN A 265 17.87 19.33 -0.44
CA GLN A 265 17.54 18.79 0.89
C GLN A 265 16.96 19.89 1.78
N ASN A 266 17.59 21.07 1.84
CA ASN A 266 17.08 22.21 2.61
C ASN A 266 15.69 22.67 2.11
N ALA A 267 15.50 22.77 0.80
CA ALA A 267 14.20 23.12 0.23
C ALA A 267 13.12 22.07 0.53
N SER A 268 13.49 20.79 0.49
CA SER A 268 12.59 19.66 0.83
C SER A 268 12.20 19.68 2.30
N GLN A 269 13.16 19.94 3.20
CA GLN A 269 12.89 20.08 4.64
C GLN A 269 11.97 21.28 4.93
N LEU A 270 12.19 22.41 4.25
CA LEU A 270 11.34 23.59 4.42
C LEU A 270 9.92 23.33 3.91
N LEU A 271 9.79 22.73 2.71
CA LEU A 271 8.50 22.34 2.14
C LEU A 271 7.75 21.41 3.09
N ASP A 272 8.43 20.39 3.60
CA ASP A 272 7.84 19.43 4.51
C ASP A 272 7.42 20.10 5.84
N ALA A 273 8.25 20.97 6.42
CA ALA A 273 7.87 21.73 7.62
C ALA A 273 6.65 22.64 7.39
N SER A 274 6.60 23.35 6.27
CA SER A 274 5.46 24.21 5.90
C SER A 274 4.19 23.40 5.66
N LEU A 275 4.31 22.26 4.96
CA LEU A 275 3.19 21.38 4.67
C LEU A 275 2.64 20.73 5.95
N ARG A 276 3.52 20.32 6.87
CA ARG A 276 3.11 19.84 8.20
C ARG A 276 2.33 20.90 8.96
N HIS A 277 2.85 22.14 9.04
CA HIS A 277 2.19 23.21 9.78
C HIS A 277 0.83 23.57 9.18
N SER A 278 0.75 23.74 7.86
CA SER A 278 -0.51 24.02 7.16
C SER A 278 -1.53 22.89 7.31
N PHE A 279 -1.07 21.64 7.36
CA PHE A 279 -1.96 20.50 7.52
C PHE A 279 -2.50 20.41 8.95
N VAL A 280 -1.65 20.59 9.97
CA VAL A 280 -2.08 20.65 11.37
C VAL A 280 -3.08 21.78 11.59
N ASP A 281 -2.79 22.98 11.09
CA ASP A 281 -3.69 24.13 11.20
C ASP A 281 -5.05 23.87 10.52
N GLY A 282 -5.02 23.28 9.33
CA GLY A 282 -6.24 22.86 8.61
C GLY A 282 -7.04 21.80 9.38
N LEU A 283 -6.39 20.87 10.07
CA LEU A 283 -7.05 19.86 10.90
C LEU A 283 -7.67 20.46 12.17
N GLU A 284 -6.97 21.38 12.85
CA GLU A 284 -7.46 22.04 14.07
C GLU A 284 -8.71 22.90 13.78
N HIS A 285 -8.70 23.63 12.65
CA HIS A 285 -9.79 24.53 12.26
C HIS A 285 -10.85 23.85 11.38
N ARG A 286 -10.66 22.58 11.00
CA ARG A 286 -11.53 21.83 10.07
C ARG A 286 -11.75 22.53 8.73
N ASP A 287 -10.72 23.18 8.20
CA ASP A 287 -10.77 23.78 6.87
C ASP A 287 -10.58 22.68 5.80
N ALA A 288 -11.71 22.27 5.20
CA ALA A 288 -11.73 21.22 4.18
C ALA A 288 -10.84 21.53 2.97
N ASN A 289 -10.75 22.79 2.56
CA ASN A 289 -9.94 23.20 1.41
C ASN A 289 -8.45 23.14 1.74
N ALA A 290 -8.07 23.62 2.93
CA ALA A 290 -6.68 23.54 3.39
C ALA A 290 -6.23 22.08 3.51
N VAL A 291 -7.05 21.23 4.13
CA VAL A 291 -6.79 19.79 4.27
C VAL A 291 -6.68 19.11 2.91
N TYR A 292 -7.64 19.32 2.00
CA TYR A 292 -7.59 18.75 0.65
C TYR A 292 -6.32 19.14 -0.12
N ASN A 293 -5.96 20.42 -0.10
CA ASN A 293 -4.76 20.91 -0.79
C ASN A 293 -3.48 20.32 -0.18
N CYS A 294 -3.42 20.22 1.15
CA CYS A 294 -2.30 19.56 1.83
C CYS A 294 -2.19 18.09 1.45
N LEU A 295 -3.31 17.36 1.41
CA LEU A 295 -3.31 15.94 1.03
C LEU A 295 -2.88 15.73 -0.42
N ARG A 296 -3.31 16.60 -1.34
CA ARG A 296 -2.81 16.57 -2.72
C ARG A 296 -1.31 16.83 -2.81
N ALA A 297 -0.79 17.77 -2.01
CA ALA A 297 0.64 18.03 -1.95
C ALA A 297 1.40 16.82 -1.36
N TYR A 298 0.90 16.18 -0.29
CA TYR A 298 1.47 14.96 0.28
C TYR A 298 1.49 13.80 -0.72
N ALA A 299 0.43 13.63 -1.51
CA ALA A 299 0.38 12.64 -2.58
C ALA A 299 1.40 12.95 -3.69
N ALA A 300 1.58 14.23 -4.04
CA ALA A 300 2.52 14.64 -5.08
C ALA A 300 4.00 14.42 -4.70
N ILE A 301 4.33 14.50 -3.40
CA ILE A 301 5.68 14.22 -2.87
C ILE A 301 5.86 12.76 -2.41
N ASP A 302 4.88 11.88 -2.66
CA ASP A 302 4.85 10.47 -2.24
C ASP A 302 5.07 10.26 -0.73
N ASN A 303 4.68 11.26 0.09
CA ASN A 303 4.76 11.20 1.56
C ASN A 303 3.38 10.95 2.17
N THR A 304 2.76 9.85 1.77
CA THR A 304 1.43 9.46 2.22
C THR A 304 1.40 9.10 3.70
N ARG A 305 2.42 8.33 4.13
CA ARG A 305 2.63 7.93 5.54
C ARG A 305 2.78 9.12 6.48
N GLY A 306 3.46 10.18 6.05
CA GLY A 306 3.63 11.41 6.85
C GLY A 306 2.29 12.06 7.15
N ALA A 307 1.42 12.22 6.14
CA ALA A 307 0.09 12.79 6.33
C ALA A 307 -0.78 11.94 7.27
N GLU A 308 -0.78 10.62 7.09
CA GLU A 308 -1.52 9.68 7.94
C GLU A 308 -1.05 9.74 9.41
N GLU A 309 0.25 9.84 9.65
CA GLU A 309 0.81 9.93 11.00
C GLU A 309 0.54 11.31 11.64
N ILE A 310 0.51 12.39 10.87
CA ILE A 310 0.11 13.71 11.39
C ILE A 310 -1.37 13.70 11.77
N PHE A 311 -2.25 13.20 10.90
CA PHE A 311 -3.67 13.06 11.24
C PHE A 311 -3.87 12.20 12.50
N ARG A 312 -3.14 11.08 12.58
CA ARG A 312 -3.13 10.19 13.75
C ARG A 312 -2.73 10.92 15.03
N SER A 313 -1.63 11.66 15.01
CA SER A 313 -1.06 12.31 16.21
C SER A 313 -1.81 13.58 16.63
N THR A 314 -2.35 14.34 15.67
CA THR A 314 -3.06 15.61 15.92
C THR A 314 -4.52 15.41 16.29
N VAL A 315 -5.25 14.52 15.61
CA VAL A 315 -6.70 14.37 15.78
C VAL A 315 -7.05 13.10 16.55
N VAL A 316 -6.54 11.95 16.09
CA VAL A 316 -6.98 10.65 16.61
C VAL A 316 -6.43 10.39 18.02
N ALA A 317 -5.12 10.54 18.23
CA ALA A 317 -4.46 10.20 19.49
C ALA A 317 -5.00 11.00 20.70
N PRO A 318 -5.24 12.32 20.62
CA PRO A 318 -5.81 13.06 21.73
C PRO A 318 -7.25 12.63 22.06
N CYS A 319 -8.03 12.21 21.07
CA CYS A 319 -9.39 11.72 21.29
C CYS A 319 -9.37 10.32 21.92
N ILE A 320 -8.58 9.40 21.39
CA ILE A 320 -8.48 8.04 21.92
C ILE A 320 -7.93 8.01 23.34
N ARG A 321 -6.95 8.88 23.67
CA ARG A 321 -6.44 9.01 25.05
C ARG A 321 -7.50 9.45 26.07
N LYS A 322 -8.57 10.14 25.64
CA LYS A 322 -9.69 10.50 26.52
C LYS A 322 -10.59 9.31 26.82
N VAL A 323 -10.75 8.40 25.85
CA VAL A 323 -11.59 7.21 25.97
C VAL A 323 -10.85 6.09 26.71
N ILE A 324 -9.61 5.84 26.33
CA ILE A 324 -8.74 4.82 26.90
C ILE A 324 -7.52 5.51 27.51
N PRO A 325 -7.60 5.96 28.78
CA PRO A 325 -6.46 6.50 29.48
C PRO A 325 -5.36 5.46 29.56
N HIS A 326 -4.11 5.89 29.33
CA HIS A 326 -2.95 5.06 29.68
C HIS A 326 -2.94 4.93 31.20
N SER A 327 -3.23 3.72 31.70
CA SER A 327 -3.53 3.44 33.09
C SER A 327 -2.36 3.79 34.01
N SER A 328 -2.57 4.84 34.81
CA SER A 328 -1.95 5.00 36.13
C SER A 328 -3.05 5.19 37.17
N SER A 329 -3.81 4.14 37.47
CA SER A 329 -4.51 4.05 38.75
C SER A 329 -4.93 2.61 39.00
N GLY A 330 -4.15 1.94 39.85
CA GLY A 330 -4.59 0.70 40.47
C GLY A 330 -5.72 1.01 41.44
N VAL A 331 -6.96 0.76 41.04
CA VAL A 331 -8.05 0.48 41.97
C VAL A 331 -8.80 -0.74 41.48
N VAL A 332 -8.85 -1.70 42.38
CA VAL A 332 -9.40 -3.05 42.26
C VAL A 332 -10.92 -3.01 42.11
N GLY A 333 -11.43 -3.87 41.20
CA GLY A 333 -12.69 -4.58 41.40
C GLY A 333 -13.98 -3.82 41.09
N GLY A 334 -14.43 -3.91 39.85
CA GLY A 334 -15.82 -3.59 39.49
C GLY A 334 -16.10 -3.78 38.00
N ALA A 335 -16.83 -4.84 37.65
CA ALA A 335 -17.49 -5.05 36.35
C ALA A 335 -16.64 -4.90 35.06
N LEU A 336 -15.61 -5.75 34.91
CA LEU A 336 -14.71 -5.85 33.74
C LEU A 336 -15.39 -6.26 32.39
N GLY A 337 -16.70 -6.48 32.38
CA GLY A 337 -17.40 -6.99 31.19
C GLY A 337 -17.80 -5.93 30.17
N ASP A 338 -18.14 -4.70 30.59
CA ASP A 338 -18.77 -3.70 29.71
C ASP A 338 -17.82 -2.57 29.28
N GLU A 339 -16.59 -2.52 29.82
CA GLU A 339 -15.72 -1.38 29.54
C GLU A 339 -15.35 -1.25 28.07
N LEU A 340 -14.97 -2.34 27.39
CA LEU A 340 -14.50 -2.26 26.00
C LEU A 340 -15.63 -1.95 25.02
N GLU A 341 -16.83 -2.50 25.26
CA GLU A 341 -17.98 -2.21 24.41
C GLU A 341 -18.40 -0.74 24.51
N GLU A 342 -18.39 -0.18 25.73
CA GLU A 342 -18.64 1.24 25.95
C GLU A 342 -17.52 2.12 25.38
N ASP A 343 -16.26 1.71 25.50
CA ASP A 343 -15.12 2.37 24.85
C ASP A 343 -15.34 2.41 23.32
N TYR A 344 -15.76 1.30 22.70
CA TYR A 344 -16.09 1.26 21.28
C TYR A 344 -17.27 2.16 20.92
N LYS A 345 -18.33 2.21 21.73
CA LYS A 345 -19.46 3.12 21.50
C LYS A 345 -19.01 4.58 21.52
N GLN A 346 -18.17 4.96 22.47
CA GLN A 346 -17.58 6.29 22.52
C GLN A 346 -16.72 6.56 21.29
N ILE A 347 -15.82 5.64 20.92
CA ILE A 347 -14.96 5.75 19.73
C ILE A 347 -15.79 5.92 18.45
N LYS A 348 -16.88 5.16 18.28
CA LYS A 348 -17.81 5.32 17.13
C LYS A 348 -18.34 6.76 17.04
N GLN A 349 -18.75 7.35 18.17
CA GLN A 349 -19.20 8.75 18.21
C GLN A 349 -18.08 9.74 17.84
N TYR A 350 -16.86 9.52 18.33
CA TYR A 350 -15.71 10.36 17.98
C TYR A 350 -15.34 10.28 16.51
N ILE A 351 -15.34 9.08 15.91
CA ILE A 351 -15.06 8.91 14.49
C ILE A 351 -16.08 9.70 13.66
N GLN A 352 -17.36 9.61 14.01
CA GLN A 352 -18.43 10.35 13.33
C GLN A 352 -18.30 11.87 13.47
N LYS A 353 -17.86 12.35 14.64
CA LYS A 353 -17.76 13.78 14.94
C LYS A 353 -16.47 14.41 14.41
N ASP A 354 -15.34 13.75 14.61
CA ASP A 354 -14.01 14.34 14.47
C ASP A 354 -13.22 13.78 13.28
N CYS A 355 -13.50 12.57 12.82
CA CYS A 355 -12.76 11.95 11.71
C CYS A 355 -13.52 11.98 10.37
N LYS A 356 -14.85 12.04 10.42
CA LYS A 356 -15.73 11.96 9.25
C LYS A 356 -15.33 12.91 8.11
N PHE A 357 -15.00 14.16 8.43
CA PHE A 357 -14.66 15.16 7.40
C PHE A 357 -13.40 14.77 6.60
N VAL A 358 -12.37 14.22 7.23
CA VAL A 358 -11.14 13.76 6.54
C VAL A 358 -11.41 12.49 5.72
N LEU A 359 -12.25 11.59 6.25
CA LEU A 359 -12.67 10.39 5.54
C LEU A 359 -13.49 10.73 4.28
N GLU A 360 -14.37 11.73 4.35
CA GLU A 360 -15.12 12.22 3.18
C GLU A 360 -14.20 12.89 2.15
N ILE A 361 -13.25 13.73 2.59
CA ILE A 361 -12.27 14.37 1.69
C ILE A 361 -11.44 13.31 0.95
N SER A 362 -10.96 12.28 1.65
CA SER A 362 -10.14 11.22 1.07
C SER A 362 -10.91 10.23 0.18
N SER A 363 -12.22 10.08 0.41
CA SER A 363 -13.10 9.23 -0.41
C SER A 363 -13.77 9.96 -1.58
N THR A 364 -13.55 11.27 -1.72
CA THR A 364 -14.11 12.08 -2.81
C THR A 364 -13.65 11.55 -4.18
N GLU A 365 -14.61 11.27 -5.06
CA GLU A 365 -14.35 10.76 -6.41
C GLU A 365 -13.47 11.72 -7.23
N ASN A 366 -12.56 11.18 -8.04
CA ASN A 366 -11.65 11.94 -8.92
C ASN A 366 -10.65 12.88 -8.20
N SER A 367 -10.55 12.80 -6.86
CA SER A 367 -9.61 13.60 -6.06
C SER A 367 -8.14 13.17 -6.19
N GLY A 368 -7.90 11.92 -6.59
CA GLY A 368 -6.57 11.29 -6.55
C GLY A 368 -6.09 10.96 -5.13
N LEU A 369 -6.97 11.07 -4.12
CA LEU A 369 -6.63 10.84 -2.70
C LEU A 369 -6.85 9.39 -2.24
N HIS A 370 -7.24 8.48 -3.13
CA HIS A 370 -7.39 7.04 -2.82
C HIS A 370 -6.08 6.34 -2.39
N VAL A 371 -4.93 7.01 -2.56
CA VAL A 371 -3.63 6.51 -2.09
C VAL A 371 -3.57 6.51 -0.55
N PHE A 372 -4.39 7.33 0.12
CA PHE A 372 -4.44 7.39 1.58
C PHE A 372 -5.42 6.37 2.16
N SER A 373 -5.05 5.77 3.28
CA SER A 373 -5.91 4.89 4.08
C SER A 373 -5.95 5.37 5.53
N PHE A 374 -6.55 6.54 5.78
CA PHE A 374 -6.67 7.12 7.12
C PHE A 374 -7.39 6.20 8.12
N LEU A 375 -8.38 5.43 7.65
CA LEU A 375 -9.08 4.46 8.50
C LEU A 375 -8.12 3.40 9.06
N ALA A 376 -7.32 2.78 8.19
CA ALA A 376 -6.39 1.72 8.59
C ALA A 376 -5.14 2.27 9.28
N ASN A 377 -4.46 3.22 8.62
CA ASN A 377 -3.11 3.66 8.99
C ASN A 377 -3.10 4.72 10.09
N SER A 378 -4.24 5.38 10.37
CA SER A 378 -4.35 6.38 11.43
C SER A 378 -5.32 5.94 12.53
N ILE A 379 -6.59 5.69 12.20
CA ILE A 379 -7.66 5.45 13.17
C ILE A 379 -7.49 4.09 13.86
N LEU A 380 -7.58 3.01 13.10
CA LEU A 380 -7.47 1.65 13.63
C LEU A 380 -6.11 1.38 14.28
N LYS A 381 -5.04 1.89 13.67
CA LYS A 381 -3.68 1.80 14.22
C LYS A 381 -3.57 2.44 15.61
N GLU A 382 -4.16 3.62 15.82
CA GLU A 382 -4.11 4.30 17.13
C GLU A 382 -5.00 3.61 18.16
N ILE A 383 -6.22 3.21 17.77
CA ILE A 383 -7.14 2.47 18.66
C ILE A 383 -6.47 1.19 19.15
N LEU A 384 -5.90 0.39 18.24
CA LEU A 384 -5.21 -0.84 18.59
C LEU A 384 -4.03 -0.57 19.54
N SER A 385 -3.20 0.42 19.23
CA SER A 385 -2.07 0.83 20.08
C SER A 385 -2.55 1.27 21.48
N ALA A 386 -3.67 1.99 21.57
CA ALA A 386 -4.23 2.43 22.83
C ALA A 386 -4.79 1.28 23.66
N ILE A 387 -5.53 0.34 23.06
CA ILE A 387 -6.06 -0.84 23.75
C ILE A 387 -4.90 -1.72 24.24
N GLN A 388 -3.89 -1.98 23.40
CA GLN A 388 -2.71 -2.78 23.78
C GLN A 388 -1.96 -2.20 24.99
N LYS A 389 -1.87 -0.87 25.08
CA LYS A 389 -1.16 -0.19 26.17
C LYS A 389 -2.03 0.03 27.41
N GLY A 390 -3.29 0.38 27.23
CA GLY A 390 -4.20 0.74 28.33
C GLY A 390 -4.85 -0.46 28.99
N LYS A 391 -5.21 -1.48 28.20
CA LYS A 391 -5.98 -2.66 28.62
C LYS A 391 -5.45 -3.95 27.97
N PRO A 392 -4.20 -4.37 28.25
CA PRO A 392 -3.64 -5.59 27.65
C PRO A 392 -4.42 -6.86 28.02
N GLU A 393 -5.12 -6.86 29.17
CA GLU A 393 -5.94 -7.99 29.63
C GLU A 393 -7.08 -8.35 28.68
N VAL A 394 -7.55 -7.40 27.85
CA VAL A 394 -8.61 -7.61 26.85
C VAL A 394 -8.27 -8.72 25.86
N PHE A 395 -6.98 -8.91 25.58
CA PHE A 395 -6.48 -9.93 24.67
C PHE A 395 -6.09 -11.24 25.36
N SER A 396 -6.29 -11.36 26.67
CA SER A 396 -5.85 -12.52 27.44
C SER A 396 -6.73 -13.75 27.15
N PRO A 397 -6.18 -14.83 26.57
CA PRO A 397 -6.93 -16.07 26.36
C PRO A 397 -7.22 -16.81 27.68
N GLY A 398 -6.57 -16.43 28.79
CA GLY A 398 -6.75 -17.05 30.11
C GLY A 398 -8.14 -16.83 30.74
N ARG A 399 -8.97 -15.96 30.16
CA ARG A 399 -10.37 -15.73 30.55
C ARG A 399 -11.28 -15.91 29.32
N PRO A 400 -11.63 -17.16 28.95
CA PRO A 400 -12.29 -17.49 27.67
C PRO A 400 -13.61 -16.77 27.42
N THR A 401 -14.42 -16.60 28.46
CA THR A 401 -15.73 -15.93 28.39
C THR A 401 -15.60 -14.44 28.09
N GLU A 402 -14.64 -13.77 28.74
CA GLU A 402 -14.37 -12.35 28.53
C GLU A 402 -13.65 -12.11 27.20
N PHE A 403 -12.70 -12.97 26.85
CA PHE A 403 -12.05 -12.96 25.55
C PHE A 403 -13.07 -13.07 24.42
N LEU A 404 -14.01 -14.02 24.50
CA LEU A 404 -15.07 -14.17 23.51
C LEU A 404 -15.99 -12.95 23.46
N LYS A 405 -16.35 -12.37 24.61
CA LYS A 405 -17.15 -11.14 24.65
C LYS A 405 -16.44 -9.98 23.94
N ASN A 406 -15.19 -9.73 24.32
CA ASN A 406 -14.35 -8.68 23.74
C ASN A 406 -14.13 -8.88 22.24
N TYR A 407 -13.93 -10.13 21.82
CA TYR A 407 -13.82 -10.50 20.41
C TYR A 407 -15.09 -10.15 19.63
N LYS A 408 -16.27 -10.53 20.13
CA LYS A 408 -17.56 -10.19 19.51
C LYS A 408 -17.79 -8.67 19.44
N SER A 409 -17.51 -7.94 20.52
CA SER A 409 -17.63 -6.47 20.52
C SER A 409 -16.67 -5.81 19.53
N SER A 410 -15.44 -6.34 19.38
CA SER A 410 -14.46 -5.84 18.41
C SER A 410 -14.90 -6.11 16.98
N LEU A 411 -15.53 -7.26 16.71
CA LEU A 411 -16.09 -7.58 15.40
C LEU A 411 -17.28 -6.69 15.05
N ASP A 412 -18.20 -6.41 15.99
CA ASP A 412 -19.29 -5.45 15.79
C ASP A 412 -18.74 -4.05 15.49
N PHE A 413 -17.70 -3.64 16.22
CA PHE A 413 -17.02 -2.37 15.98
C PHE A 413 -16.44 -2.29 14.57
N LEU A 414 -15.75 -3.32 14.10
CA LEU A 414 -15.20 -3.37 12.74
C LEU A 414 -16.31 -3.40 11.68
N ALA A 415 -17.36 -4.20 11.87
CA ALA A 415 -18.50 -4.27 10.96
C ALA A 415 -19.17 -2.90 10.78
N HIS A 416 -19.33 -2.14 11.87
CA HIS A 416 -19.82 -0.77 11.84
C HIS A 416 -18.93 0.16 11.01
N LEU A 417 -17.60 0.06 11.13
CA LEU A 417 -16.66 0.87 10.35
C LEU A 417 -16.62 0.49 8.87
N GLU A 418 -16.81 -0.79 8.56
CA GLU A 418 -16.90 -1.29 7.18
C GLU A 418 -18.26 -1.03 6.52
N GLY A 419 -19.25 -0.51 7.26
CA GLY A 419 -20.61 -0.32 6.77
C GLY A 419 -21.37 -1.63 6.51
N ARG A 420 -20.93 -2.75 7.10
CA ARG A 420 -21.64 -4.04 7.01
C ARG A 420 -22.44 -4.29 8.30
N PRO A 421 -23.72 -4.70 8.20
CA PRO A 421 -24.40 -5.30 9.34
C PRO A 421 -23.73 -6.63 9.70
N PHE A 422 -23.49 -6.88 10.98
CA PHE A 422 -23.06 -8.19 11.48
C PHE A 422 -24.18 -9.21 11.22
N PRO A 423 -23.89 -10.43 10.71
CA PRO A 423 -24.91 -11.47 10.49
C PRO A 423 -25.48 -12.04 11.79
#